data_AF-A0A1H8R9U1-F1
#
_entry.id   AF-A0A1H8R9U1-F1
#
_cell.length_a   1.000
_cell.length_b   1.000
_cell.length_c   1.000
_cell.angle_alpha   90.00
_cell.angle_beta   90.00
_cell.angle_gamma   90.00
#
_symmetry.space_group_name_H-M   'P 1'
#
loop_
_entity.id
_entity.type
_entity.pdbx_description
1 polymer ?
#
loop_
_entity_poly.entity_id
_entity_poly.type
_entity_poly.pdbx_seq_one_letter_code
_entity_poly.pdbx_strand_id
1 'polypeptide(L)'
;MPSNTRNAVMAIIYFAVSVMITAWFIEQKFGYVVTPEAILLSNIVAAIKWVVITIAAMVLLKENKWIFIRRTAFACLAGSFAMFSIYAFRFIPVSSWQQFTYTMALALLVMTVLFFKAVIDTRLAIKWFAVWMAILIISVILQVKVVFNLHPSLVTNGVSHFFDSRKKSEIS
;
A
#
# COMPACT_ATOMS: atom_id res chain seq x y z
N MET A 1 -28.49 17.11 -2.59
CA MET A 1 -27.14 17.36 -2.03
C MET A 1 -26.27 18.05 -3.07
N PRO A 2 -25.51 19.10 -2.71
CA PRO A 2 -24.49 19.67 -3.58
C PRO A 2 -23.51 18.59 -4.05
N SER A 3 -23.04 18.67 -5.30
CA SER A 3 -22.14 17.68 -5.91
C SER A 3 -20.85 17.46 -5.07
N ASN A 4 -20.33 18.54 -4.49
CA ASN A 4 -19.16 18.50 -3.60
C ASN A 4 -19.44 17.74 -2.29
N THR A 5 -20.60 17.94 -1.66
CA THR A 5 -20.98 17.24 -0.43
C THR A 5 -21.08 15.74 -0.68
N ARG A 6 -21.71 15.31 -1.79
CA ARG A 6 -21.78 13.90 -2.15
C ARG A 6 -20.40 13.30 -2.37
N ASN A 7 -19.50 14.02 -3.05
CA ASN A 7 -18.15 13.56 -3.30
C ASN A 7 -17.33 13.42 -2.02
N ALA A 8 -17.47 14.37 -1.09
CA ALA A 8 -16.83 14.33 0.22
C ALA A 8 -17.30 13.11 1.04
N VAL A 9 -18.62 12.91 1.14
CA VAL A 9 -19.20 11.77 1.86
C VAL A 9 -18.73 10.44 1.28
N MET A 10 -18.77 10.28 -0.04
CA MET A 10 -18.26 9.07 -0.70
C MET A 10 -16.77 8.86 -0.45
N ALA A 11 -15.95 9.92 -0.48
CA ALA A 11 -14.53 9.80 -0.19
C ALA A 11 -14.27 9.31 1.24
N ILE A 12 -15.00 9.87 2.22
CA ILE A 12 -14.92 9.45 3.63
C ILE A 12 -15.26 7.97 3.77
N ILE A 13 -16.37 7.53 3.16
CA ILE A 13 -16.79 6.12 3.19
C ILE A 13 -15.72 5.22 2.56
N TYR A 14 -15.22 5.57 1.37
CA TYR A 14 -14.21 4.77 0.68
C TYR A 14 -12.90 4.68 1.48
N PHE A 15 -12.44 5.77 2.09
CA PHE A 15 -11.26 5.73 2.96
C PHE A 15 -11.52 4.91 4.22
N ALA A 16 -12.64 5.11 4.91
CA ALA A 16 -12.96 4.37 6.12
C ALA A 16 -12.98 2.85 5.87
N VAL A 17 -13.68 2.41 4.82
CA VAL A 17 -13.75 0.99 4.45
C VAL A 17 -12.37 0.48 4.01
N SER A 18 -11.61 1.28 3.27
CA SER A 18 -10.23 0.92 2.86
C SER A 18 -9.31 0.72 4.07
N VAL A 19 -9.37 1.61 5.08
CA VAL A 19 -8.63 1.46 6.36
C VAL A 19 -9.03 0.17 7.05
N MET A 20 -10.34 -0.09 7.20
CA MET A 20 -10.82 -1.30 7.89
C MET A 20 -10.36 -2.58 7.22
N ILE A 21 -10.47 -2.67 5.88
CA ILE A 21 -10.01 -3.85 5.13
C ILE A 21 -8.49 -4.00 5.26
N THR A 22 -7.74 -2.91 5.16
CA THR A 22 -6.28 -2.96 5.28
C THR A 22 -5.82 -3.35 6.68
N ALA A 23 -6.45 -2.81 7.72
CA ALA A 23 -6.16 -3.18 9.10
C ALA A 23 -6.44 -4.66 9.36
N TRP A 24 -7.61 -5.13 8.93
CA TRP A 24 -7.98 -6.54 9.03
C TRP A 24 -6.98 -7.44 8.27
N PHE A 25 -6.58 -7.06 7.06
CA PHE A 25 -5.60 -7.82 6.28
C PHE A 25 -4.24 -7.92 6.98
N ILE A 26 -3.78 -6.83 7.60
CA ILE A 26 -2.53 -6.81 8.38
C ILE A 26 -2.65 -7.72 9.63
N GLU A 27 -3.80 -7.72 10.30
CA GLU A 27 -4.05 -8.56 11.48
C GLU A 27 -4.08 -10.07 11.19
N GLN A 28 -4.43 -10.47 9.97
CA GLN A 28 -4.42 -11.89 9.57
C GLN A 28 -3.00 -12.49 9.49
N LYS A 29 -1.94 -11.67 9.62
CA LYS A 29 -0.53 -12.12 9.72
C LYS A 29 -0.14 -13.14 8.64
N PHE A 30 -0.61 -12.97 7.39
CA PHE A 30 -0.41 -13.92 6.28
C PHE A 30 1.07 -14.25 6.01
N GLY A 31 1.64 -15.18 6.80
CA GLY A 31 3.03 -15.63 6.70
C GLY A 31 4.07 -14.85 7.52
N TYR A 32 3.68 -13.94 8.43
CA TYR A 32 4.63 -13.12 9.20
C TYR A 32 4.43 -13.26 10.71
N VAL A 33 5.54 -13.45 11.45
CA VAL A 33 5.55 -13.28 12.91
C VAL A 33 5.82 -11.80 13.20
N VAL A 34 4.75 -11.04 13.40
CA VAL A 34 4.84 -9.61 13.71
C VAL A 34 4.40 -9.34 15.14
N THR A 35 5.17 -8.52 15.86
CA THR A 35 4.78 -8.04 17.18
C THR A 35 3.57 -7.09 17.05
N PRO A 36 2.78 -6.91 18.13
CA PRO A 36 1.68 -5.94 18.13
C PRO A 36 2.11 -4.52 17.71
N GLU A 37 3.31 -4.11 18.09
CA GLU A 37 3.90 -2.80 17.75
C GLU A 37 4.13 -2.66 16.24
N ALA A 38 4.56 -3.73 15.56
CA ALA A 38 4.75 -3.73 14.11
C ALA A 38 3.43 -3.57 13.35
N ILE A 39 2.39 -4.28 13.83
CA ILE A 39 1.04 -4.20 13.26
C ILE A 39 0.49 -2.79 13.40
N LEU A 40 0.63 -2.20 14.59
CA LEU A 40 0.24 -0.82 14.85
C LEU A 40 0.99 0.17 13.95
N LEU A 41 2.31 0.05 13.86
CA LEU A 41 3.13 0.96 13.06
C LEU A 41 2.84 0.83 11.56
N SER A 42 2.61 -0.39 11.06
CA SER A 42 2.22 -0.64 9.66
C SER A 42 0.86 -0.01 9.33
N ASN A 43 -0.12 -0.14 10.23
CA ASN A 43 -1.43 0.49 10.11
C ASN A 43 -1.34 2.02 10.11
N ILE A 44 -0.52 2.59 10.99
CA ILE A 44 -0.29 4.04 11.06
C ILE A 44 0.32 4.54 9.75
N VAL A 45 1.37 3.88 9.24
CA VAL A 45 2.00 4.27 7.96
C VAL A 45 1.01 4.15 6.80
N ALA A 46 0.17 3.10 6.80
CA ALA A 46 -0.87 2.91 5.79
C ALA A 46 -1.93 4.02 5.83
N ALA A 47 -2.34 4.48 7.02
CA ALA A 47 -3.31 5.56 7.16
C ALA A 47 -2.73 6.94 6.84
N ILE A 48 -1.52 7.25 7.33
CA ILE A 48 -0.87 8.55 7.16
C ILE A 48 -0.69 8.89 5.67
N LYS A 49 -0.31 7.92 4.83
CA LYS A 49 -0.11 8.18 3.38
C LYS A 49 -1.38 8.75 2.73
N TRP A 50 -2.55 8.24 3.12
CA TRP A 50 -3.84 8.68 2.60
C TRP A 50 -4.23 10.06 3.12
N VAL A 51 -3.93 10.33 4.39
CA VAL A 51 -4.12 11.66 5.00
C VAL A 51 -3.27 12.70 4.26
N VAL A 52 -1.98 12.41 4.03
CA VAL A 52 -1.06 13.33 3.32
C VAL A 52 -1.56 13.64 1.92
N ILE A 53 -1.98 12.62 1.15
CA ILE A 53 -2.53 12.81 -0.21
C ILE A 53 -3.82 13.65 -0.17
N THR A 54 -4.69 13.41 0.81
CA THR A 54 -5.95 14.15 0.94
C THR A 54 -5.71 15.61 1.31
N ILE A 55 -4.81 15.89 2.25
CA ILE A 55 -4.43 17.25 2.62
C ILE A 55 -3.79 17.97 1.44
N ALA A 56 -2.86 17.33 0.73
CA ALA A 56 -2.22 17.90 -0.45
C ALA A 56 -3.26 18.27 -1.52
N ALA A 57 -4.22 17.38 -1.78
CA ALA A 57 -5.32 17.66 -2.70
C ALA A 57 -6.19 18.84 -2.21
N MET A 58 -6.50 18.93 -0.91
CA MET A 58 -7.32 20.00 -0.36
C MET A 58 -6.65 21.38 -0.43
N VAL A 59 -5.33 21.45 -0.23
CA VAL A 59 -4.56 22.70 -0.20
C VAL A 59 -4.20 23.18 -1.61
N LEU A 60 -3.78 22.27 -2.50
CA LEU A 60 -3.20 22.66 -3.78
C LEU A 60 -4.20 22.63 -4.94
N LEU A 61 -5.33 21.90 -4.83
CA LEU A 61 -6.37 21.88 -5.86
C LEU A 61 -7.45 22.92 -5.57
N LYS A 62 -7.54 23.93 -6.46
CA LYS A 62 -8.60 24.95 -6.41
C LYS A 62 -9.93 24.38 -6.92
N GLU A 63 -9.88 23.64 -8.03
CA GLU A 63 -11.04 23.07 -8.71
C GLU A 63 -11.01 21.54 -8.70
N ASN A 64 -12.17 20.90 -8.85
CA ASN A 64 -12.33 19.44 -8.92
C ASN A 64 -11.74 18.63 -7.75
N LYS A 65 -11.30 19.30 -6.67
CA LYS A 65 -10.65 18.69 -5.50
C LYS A 65 -11.42 17.52 -4.92
N TRP A 66 -12.72 17.68 -4.69
CA TRP A 66 -13.56 16.63 -4.12
C TRP A 66 -13.79 15.46 -5.08
N ILE A 67 -13.82 15.71 -6.38
CA ILE A 67 -13.92 14.65 -7.39
C ILE A 67 -12.62 13.84 -7.40
N PHE A 68 -11.48 14.52 -7.36
CA PHE A 68 -10.16 13.88 -7.30
C PHE A 68 -9.97 13.08 -6.00
N ILE A 69 -10.31 13.65 -4.85
CA ILE A 69 -10.25 12.98 -3.55
C ILE A 69 -11.16 11.74 -3.54
N ARG A 70 -12.40 11.84 -4.04
CA ARG A 70 -13.30 10.68 -4.15
C ARG A 70 -12.72 9.57 -5.02
N ARG A 71 -12.17 9.91 -6.19
CA ARG A 71 -11.58 8.93 -7.11
C ARG A 71 -10.32 8.29 -6.53
N THR A 72 -9.51 9.07 -5.83
CA THR A 72 -8.36 8.56 -5.09
C THR A 72 -8.77 7.62 -3.97
N ALA A 73 -9.78 7.99 -3.19
CA ALA A 73 -10.34 7.14 -2.14
C ALA A 73 -10.90 5.83 -2.70
N PHE A 74 -11.57 5.89 -3.86
CA PHE A 74 -12.03 4.71 -4.58
C PHE A 74 -10.85 3.83 -5.05
N ALA A 75 -9.77 4.42 -5.55
CA ALA A 75 -8.56 3.69 -5.92
C ALA A 75 -7.98 2.95 -4.70
N CYS A 76 -7.92 3.60 -3.53
CA CYS A 76 -7.49 2.95 -2.29
C CYS A 76 -8.40 1.79 -1.90
N LEU A 77 -9.72 1.97 -1.94
CA LEU A 77 -10.68 0.92 -1.66
C LEU A 77 -10.52 -0.29 -2.59
N ALA A 78 -10.37 -0.04 -3.89
CA ALA A 78 -10.14 -1.08 -4.88
C ALA A 78 -8.81 -1.82 -4.64
N GLY A 79 -7.75 -1.10 -4.25
CA GLY A 79 -6.49 -1.69 -3.81
C GLY A 79 -6.67 -2.57 -2.58
N SER A 80 -7.42 -2.10 -1.57
CA SER A 80 -7.72 -2.91 -0.39
C SER A 80 -8.50 -4.17 -0.74
N PHE A 81 -9.47 -4.10 -1.66
CA PHE A 81 -10.17 -5.28 -2.14
C PHE A 81 -9.27 -6.22 -2.95
N ALA A 82 -8.35 -5.68 -3.75
CA ALA A 82 -7.40 -6.49 -4.50
C ALA A 82 -6.49 -7.32 -3.57
N MET A 83 -6.33 -6.93 -2.30
CA MET A 83 -5.61 -7.75 -1.31
C MET A 83 -6.32 -9.08 -0.99
N PHE A 84 -7.63 -9.20 -1.22
CA PHE A 84 -8.33 -10.49 -1.10
C PHE A 84 -7.88 -11.52 -2.16
N SER A 85 -7.14 -11.10 -3.19
CA SER A 85 -6.51 -12.03 -4.14
C SER A 85 -5.57 -13.02 -3.46
N ILE A 86 -5.12 -12.77 -2.22
CA ILE A 86 -4.33 -13.73 -1.44
C ILE A 86 -5.04 -15.08 -1.28
N TYR A 87 -6.37 -15.07 -1.17
CA TYR A 87 -7.17 -16.28 -1.06
C TYR A 87 -7.17 -17.09 -2.36
N ALA A 88 -7.07 -16.41 -3.51
CA ALA A 88 -6.89 -17.06 -4.80
C ALA A 88 -5.44 -17.58 -4.96
N PHE A 89 -4.44 -16.80 -4.54
CA PHE A 89 -3.03 -17.21 -4.61
C PHE A 89 -2.67 -18.38 -3.70
N ARG A 90 -3.46 -18.64 -2.65
CA ARG A 90 -3.31 -19.84 -1.80
C ARG A 90 -3.47 -21.16 -2.54
N PHE A 91 -4.19 -21.17 -3.67
CA PHE A 91 -4.35 -22.37 -4.50
C PHE A 91 -3.15 -22.60 -5.45
N ILE A 92 -2.21 -21.66 -5.51
CA ILE A 92 -1.00 -21.79 -6.33
C ILE A 92 0.12 -22.37 -5.45
N PRO A 93 0.85 -23.41 -5.92
CA PRO A 93 1.94 -24.04 -5.19
C PRO A 93 3.21 -23.17 -5.18
N VAL A 94 3.12 -22.00 -4.57
CA VAL A 94 4.22 -21.06 -4.32
C VAL A 94 4.37 -20.82 -2.82
N SER A 95 5.53 -20.33 -2.39
CA SER A 95 5.78 -20.06 -0.97
C SER A 95 4.83 -19.00 -0.40
N SER A 96 4.51 -19.07 0.90
CA SER A 96 3.63 -18.11 1.58
C SER A 96 4.11 -16.65 1.42
N TRP A 97 5.43 -16.45 1.39
CA TRP A 97 6.04 -15.15 1.11
C TRP A 97 5.71 -14.62 -0.29
N GLN A 98 5.79 -15.48 -1.32
CA GLN A 98 5.45 -15.13 -2.69
C GLN A 98 3.96 -14.84 -2.84
N GLN A 99 3.08 -15.63 -2.21
CA GLN A 99 1.63 -15.39 -2.22
C GLN A 99 1.28 -13.99 -1.70
N PHE A 100 1.88 -13.60 -0.57
CA PHE A 100 1.73 -12.25 -0.02
C PHE A 100 2.27 -11.18 -0.98
N THR A 101 3.48 -11.38 -1.50
CA THR A 101 4.14 -10.41 -2.38
C THR A 101 3.35 -10.18 -3.67
N TYR A 102 2.83 -11.23 -4.31
CA TYR A 102 2.00 -11.12 -5.51
C TYR A 102 0.68 -10.41 -5.25
N THR A 103 0.05 -10.72 -4.12
CA THR A 103 -1.15 -10.02 -3.66
C THR A 103 -0.89 -8.51 -3.50
N MET A 104 0.19 -8.15 -2.81
CA MET A 104 0.55 -6.75 -2.58
C MET A 104 0.92 -6.04 -3.89
N ALA A 105 1.65 -6.71 -4.79
CA ALA A 105 1.98 -6.18 -6.11
C ALA A 105 0.73 -5.92 -6.94
N LEU A 106 -0.23 -6.85 -6.94
CA LEU A 106 -1.51 -6.68 -7.62
C LEU A 106 -2.31 -5.50 -7.04
N ALA A 107 -2.38 -5.38 -5.72
CA ALA A 107 -3.05 -4.26 -5.06
C ALA A 107 -2.42 -2.91 -5.45
N LEU A 108 -1.08 -2.82 -5.43
CA LEU A 108 -0.36 -1.62 -5.85
C LEU A 108 -0.58 -1.29 -7.34
N LEU A 109 -0.63 -2.30 -8.20
CA LEU A 109 -0.91 -2.15 -9.62
C LEU A 109 -2.31 -1.58 -9.87
N VAL A 110 -3.33 -2.17 -9.24
CA VAL A 110 -4.73 -1.71 -9.32
C VAL A 110 -4.83 -0.25 -8.85
N MET A 111 -4.23 0.08 -7.71
CA MET A 111 -4.21 1.45 -7.19
C MET A 111 -3.53 2.42 -8.17
N THR A 112 -2.40 2.03 -8.75
CA THR A 112 -1.62 2.87 -9.66
C THR A 112 -2.42 3.20 -10.92
N VAL A 113 -3.07 2.19 -11.54
CA VAL A 113 -3.91 2.37 -12.72
C VAL A 113 -5.10 3.29 -12.42
N LEU A 114 -5.78 3.06 -11.29
CA LEU A 114 -6.93 3.88 -10.91
C LEU A 114 -6.54 5.31 -10.52
N PHE A 115 -5.36 5.50 -9.92
CA PHE A 115 -4.85 6.83 -9.60
C PHE A 115 -4.48 7.61 -10.88
N PHE A 116 -3.84 6.95 -11.85
CA PHE A 116 -3.59 7.54 -13.16
C PHE A 116 -4.89 7.95 -13.85
N LYS A 117 -5.89 7.06 -13.84
CA LYS A 117 -7.24 7.37 -14.35
C LYS A 117 -7.89 8.54 -13.60
N ALA A 118 -7.70 8.63 -12.28
CA ALA A 118 -8.22 9.74 -11.48
C ALA A 118 -7.61 11.09 -11.90
N VAL A 119 -6.30 11.14 -12.15
CA VAL A 119 -5.59 12.34 -12.63
C VAL A 119 -6.10 12.78 -14.00
N ILE A 120 -6.21 11.85 -14.96
CA ILE A 120 -6.71 12.15 -16.31
C ILE A 120 -8.18 12.62 -16.27
N ASP A 121 -9.05 11.87 -15.59
CA ASP A 121 -10.49 12.15 -15.56
C ASP A 121 -10.81 13.47 -14.83
N THR A 122 -9.89 13.97 -13.99
CA THR A 122 -10.02 15.28 -13.31
C THR A 122 -9.27 16.40 -14.01
N ARG A 123 -8.68 16.14 -15.18
CA ARG A 123 -7.88 17.09 -15.98
C ARG A 123 -6.73 17.71 -15.19
N LEU A 124 -6.15 16.95 -14.26
CA LEU A 124 -5.00 17.38 -13.49
C LEU A 124 -3.70 17.11 -14.25
N ALA A 125 -2.69 17.94 -14.01
CA ALA A 125 -1.37 17.73 -14.58
C ALA A 125 -0.73 16.42 -14.06
N ILE A 126 0.01 15.73 -14.93
CA ILE A 126 0.70 14.46 -14.63
C ILE A 126 1.64 14.56 -13.41
N LYS A 127 2.12 15.76 -13.05
CA LYS A 127 2.88 15.98 -11.81
C LYS A 127 2.17 15.44 -10.56
N TRP A 128 0.83 15.45 -10.53
CA TRP A 128 0.05 14.87 -9.43
C TRP A 128 0.17 13.36 -9.35
N PHE A 129 0.23 12.69 -10.51
CA PHE A 129 0.56 11.27 -10.59
C PHE A 129 1.97 11.01 -10.04
N ALA A 130 2.96 11.80 -10.46
CA ALA A 130 4.35 11.64 -9.99
C ALA A 130 4.49 11.85 -8.47
N VAL A 131 3.83 12.87 -7.90
CA VAL A 131 3.84 13.12 -6.44
C VAL A 131 3.26 11.92 -5.69
N TRP A 132 2.15 11.35 -6.17
CA TRP A 132 1.56 10.17 -5.55
C TRP A 132 2.45 8.94 -5.66
N MET A 133 3.07 8.70 -6.83
CA MET A 133 4.02 7.61 -6.99
C MET A 133 5.19 7.75 -6.01
N ALA A 134 5.70 8.96 -5.80
CA ALA A 134 6.76 9.22 -4.82
C ALA A 134 6.29 8.90 -3.38
N ILE A 135 5.09 9.36 -3.00
CA ILE A 135 4.49 9.04 -1.68
C ILE A 135 4.28 7.53 -1.53
N LEU A 136 3.83 6.84 -2.58
CA LEU A 136 3.61 5.40 -2.58
C LEU A 136 4.93 4.65 -2.38
N ILE A 137 5.98 5.01 -3.12
CA ILE A 137 7.31 4.41 -2.98
C ILE A 137 7.85 4.60 -1.57
N ILE A 138 7.78 5.82 -1.02
CA ILE A 138 8.21 6.10 0.35
C ILE A 138 7.41 5.26 1.35
N SER A 139 6.10 5.17 1.17
CA SER A 139 5.22 4.37 2.04
C SER A 139 5.56 2.88 1.99
N VAL A 140 5.80 2.33 0.79
CA VAL A 140 6.21 0.92 0.62
C VAL A 140 7.56 0.69 1.29
N ILE A 141 8.55 1.57 1.09
CA ILE A 141 9.85 1.47 1.75
C ILE A 141 9.69 1.50 3.27
N LEU A 142 8.85 2.39 3.81
CA LEU A 142 8.58 2.46 5.24
C LEU A 142 7.90 1.18 5.75
N GLN A 143 6.88 0.67 5.06
CA GLN A 143 6.21 -0.58 5.43
C GLN A 143 7.19 -1.77 5.42
N VAL A 144 8.02 -1.86 4.38
CA VAL A 144 9.05 -2.89 4.24
C VAL A 144 10.10 -2.77 5.35
N LYS A 145 10.56 -1.55 5.67
CA LYS A 145 11.48 -1.32 6.80
C LYS A 145 10.88 -1.66 8.15
N VAL A 146 9.60 -1.36 8.37
CA VAL A 146 8.89 -1.74 9.61
C VAL A 146 8.82 -3.26 9.71
N VAL A 147 8.49 -3.95 8.62
CA VAL A 147 8.47 -5.41 8.55
C VAL A 147 9.86 -6.01 8.79
N PHE A 148 10.93 -5.43 8.22
CA PHE A 148 12.30 -5.94 8.36
C PHE A 148 12.98 -5.60 9.69
N ASN A 149 12.80 -4.38 10.22
CA ASN A 149 13.39 -4.00 11.52
C ASN A 149 12.83 -4.82 12.69
N LEU A 150 11.64 -5.41 12.52
CA LEU A 150 11.02 -6.30 13.49
C LEU A 150 11.33 -7.78 13.27
N HIS A 151 12.05 -8.12 12.20
CA HIS A 151 12.54 -9.46 11.90
C HIS A 151 14.07 -9.42 11.68
N PRO A 152 14.88 -9.16 12.74
CA PRO A 152 16.33 -9.18 12.62
C PRO A 152 16.87 -10.55 12.13
N SER A 153 16.10 -11.63 12.33
CA SER A 153 16.40 -12.98 11.84
C SER A 153 16.33 -13.15 10.30
N LEU A 154 15.59 -12.31 9.58
CA LEU A 154 15.57 -12.32 8.11
C LEU A 154 16.79 -11.59 7.51
N VAL A 155 17.29 -10.56 8.21
CA VAL A 155 18.52 -9.86 7.84
C VAL A 155 19.74 -10.74 8.13
N THR A 156 19.78 -11.41 9.28
CA THR A 156 20.92 -12.30 9.62
C THR A 156 20.92 -13.58 8.80
N ASN A 157 19.78 -14.16 8.41
CA ASN A 157 19.78 -15.35 7.55
C ASN A 157 20.15 -15.05 6.09
N GLY A 158 19.76 -13.89 5.54
CA GLY A 158 20.18 -13.48 4.19
C GLY A 158 21.67 -13.11 4.11
N VAL A 159 22.19 -12.40 5.12
CA VAL A 159 23.61 -12.01 5.17
C VAL A 159 24.51 -13.19 5.54
N SER A 160 24.09 -14.08 6.45
CA SER A 160 24.88 -15.28 6.77
C SER A 160 24.94 -16.24 5.59
N HIS A 161 23.84 -16.51 4.87
CA HIS A 161 23.88 -17.38 3.69
C HIS A 161 24.69 -16.78 2.54
N PHE A 162 24.69 -15.45 2.38
CA PHE A 162 25.48 -14.75 1.37
C PHE A 162 26.97 -14.69 1.72
N PHE A 163 27.32 -14.55 3.01
CA PHE A 163 28.72 -14.66 3.47
C PHE A 163 29.21 -16.11 3.47
N ASP A 164 28.39 -17.08 3.82
CA ASP A 164 28.75 -18.50 3.84
C ASP A 164 28.89 -19.08 2.42
N SER A 165 28.05 -18.61 1.47
CA SER A 165 28.22 -18.97 0.04
C SER A 165 29.48 -18.35 -0.57
N ARG A 166 29.86 -17.12 -0.18
CA ARG A 166 31.13 -16.52 -0.61
C ARG A 166 32.34 -17.20 0.01
N LYS A 167 32.23 -17.63 1.27
CA LYS A 167 33.30 -18.36 1.97
C LYS A 167 33.51 -19.77 1.41
N LYS A 168 32.45 -20.44 0.94
CA LYS A 168 32.56 -21.73 0.23
C LYS A 168 33.12 -21.61 -1.18
N SER A 169 32.97 -20.48 -1.87
CA SER A 169 33.56 -20.29 -3.21
C SER A 169 35.04 -19.90 -3.21
N GLU A 170 35.60 -19.52 -2.05
CA GLU A 170 37.03 -19.19 -1.91
C GLU A 170 37.88 -20.38 -1.39
N ILE A 171 37.26 -21.53 -1.11
CA ILE A 171 37.93 -22.76 -0.62
C ILE A 171 37.82 -23.91 -1.64
N SER A 172 37.51 -23.60 -2.90
CA SER A 172 37.50 -24.56 -4.03
C SER A 172 38.61 -24.21 -5.01
#